data_AF-A0A2G5ULM7-F1
#
_entry.id   AF-A0A2G5ULM7-F1
#
_cell.length_a   1.000
_cell.length_b   1.000
_cell.length_c   1.000
_cell.angle_alpha   90.00
_cell.angle_beta   90.00
_cell.angle_gamma   90.00
#
_symmetry.space_group_name_H-M   'P 1'
#
loop_
_entity.id
_entity.type
_entity.pdbx_description
1 polymer ?
#
loop_
_entity_poly.entity_id
_entity_poly.type
_entity_poly.pdbx_seq_one_letter_code
_entity_poly.pdbx_strand_id
1 'polypeptide(L)'
;MKICDLFPDNSIQDVLRMFIPNVLHIEREYANIEQHLMNNLDNFITAFPWNLKLENLLTMNARDITMTVHQFSTTDLNRFLKLWIRGANPRLEHLKLRLRNSSKLEMGRTWKGIKYDVAPNAVRREFQYALDRRAITYGGFDIRRMDGTVAIVHTNEHTFFEMFVIAKNI
;
A
#
# COMPACT_ATOMS: atom_id res chain seq x y z
N MET A 1 0.04 6.60 20.99
CA MET A 1 -0.99 6.22 21.99
C MET A 1 -1.90 5.20 21.33
N LYS A 2 -2.05 4.00 21.89
CA LYS A 2 -2.89 2.95 21.31
C LYS A 2 -4.35 3.25 21.67
N ILE A 3 -5.14 3.64 20.69
CA ILE A 3 -6.54 4.05 20.87
C ILE A 3 -7.43 2.86 21.24
N CYS A 4 -7.02 1.63 20.86
CA CYS A 4 -7.80 0.41 21.06
C CYS A 4 -7.89 -0.07 22.51
N ASP A 5 -6.97 0.36 23.40
CA ASP A 5 -6.94 -0.12 24.79
C ASP A 5 -7.84 0.70 25.74
N LEU A 6 -8.46 1.79 25.27
CA LEU A 6 -9.17 2.73 26.13
C LEU A 6 -10.70 2.60 26.09
N PHE A 7 -11.30 1.94 25.09
CA PHE A 7 -12.76 2.02 24.89
C PHE A 7 -13.33 0.72 24.28
N PRO A 8 -13.98 -0.14 25.09
CA PRO A 8 -14.44 -1.47 24.65
C PRO A 8 -15.66 -1.49 23.72
N ASP A 9 -16.48 -0.42 23.66
CA ASP A 9 -17.73 -0.43 22.89
C ASP A 9 -18.10 0.96 22.34
N ASN A 10 -18.57 0.99 21.08
CA ASN A 10 -19.22 2.03 20.25
C ASN A 10 -18.73 3.50 20.30
N SER A 11 -17.89 3.87 21.25
CA SER A 11 -17.30 5.20 21.47
C SER A 11 -16.03 5.43 20.65
N ILE A 12 -15.47 4.37 20.04
CA ILE A 12 -14.33 4.48 19.10
C ILE A 12 -14.68 5.39 17.92
N GLN A 13 -15.91 5.33 17.40
CA GLN A 13 -16.38 6.18 16.30
C GLN A 13 -16.36 7.67 16.66
N ASP A 14 -16.74 8.02 17.89
CA ASP A 14 -16.76 9.41 18.37
C ASP A 14 -15.35 9.90 18.75
N VAL A 15 -14.50 9.04 19.31
CA VAL A 15 -13.11 9.35 19.63
C VAL A 15 -12.25 9.51 18.36
N LEU A 16 -12.49 8.72 17.32
CA LEU A 16 -11.84 8.86 16.00
C LEU A 16 -12.13 10.21 15.34
N ARG A 17 -13.24 10.88 15.69
CA ARG A 17 -13.58 12.23 15.21
C ARG A 17 -12.85 13.35 15.99
N MET A 18 -12.41 13.08 17.22
CA MET A 18 -11.87 14.12 18.11
C MET A 18 -10.35 14.29 18.03
N PHE A 19 -9.60 13.30 17.54
CA PHE A 19 -8.14 13.37 17.50
C PHE A 19 -7.57 12.91 16.14
N ILE A 20 -7.42 13.89 15.24
CA ILE A 20 -6.61 13.89 13.99
C ILE A 20 -7.03 12.81 12.95
N PRO A 21 -7.95 13.13 12.01
CA PRO A 21 -8.75 12.14 11.26
C PRO A 21 -8.05 11.42 10.09
N ASN A 22 -6.72 11.46 9.97
CA ASN A 22 -6.05 10.94 8.78
C ASN A 22 -5.20 9.68 9.03
N VAL A 23 -5.14 9.14 10.25
CA VAL A 23 -4.40 7.91 10.53
C VAL A 23 -5.35 6.86 11.07
N LEU A 24 -5.43 5.72 10.38
CA LEU A 24 -6.19 4.56 10.82
C LEU A 24 -5.23 3.39 11.05
N HIS A 25 -5.10 2.98 12.31
CA HIS A 25 -4.33 1.81 12.70
C HIS A 25 -5.26 0.78 13.34
N ILE A 26 -5.31 -0.41 12.75
CA ILE A 26 -6.22 -1.47 13.14
C ILE A 26 -5.39 -2.67 13.64
N GLU A 27 -5.52 -2.97 14.93
CA GLU A 27 -4.75 -4.04 15.56
C GLU A 27 -5.38 -5.44 15.36
N ARG A 28 -6.69 -5.52 15.16
CA ARG A 28 -7.44 -6.77 14.99
C ARG A 28 -8.58 -6.58 13.99
N GLU A 29 -8.94 -7.65 13.30
CA GLU A 29 -10.10 -7.62 12.40
C GLU A 29 -11.37 -7.29 13.17
N TYR A 30 -12.17 -6.36 12.65
CA TYR A 30 -13.47 -5.99 13.19
C TYR A 30 -14.48 -5.82 12.05
N ALA A 31 -15.77 -5.88 12.37
CA ALA A 31 -16.81 -5.76 11.35
C ALA A 31 -16.78 -4.39 10.68
N ASN A 32 -16.96 -4.35 9.36
CA ASN A 32 -17.11 -3.13 8.55
C ASN A 32 -15.85 -2.26 8.40
N ILE A 33 -14.64 -2.84 8.45
CA ILE A 33 -13.39 -2.12 8.12
C ILE A 33 -13.50 -1.41 6.76
N GLU A 34 -14.24 -1.99 5.83
CA GLU A 34 -14.49 -1.49 4.48
C GLU A 34 -15.08 -0.07 4.46
N GLN A 35 -15.87 0.31 5.48
CA GLN A 35 -16.49 1.63 5.56
C GLN A 35 -15.47 2.77 5.67
N HIS A 36 -14.25 2.46 6.11
CA HIS A 36 -13.20 3.46 6.29
C HIS A 36 -12.27 3.58 5.08
N LEU A 37 -12.39 2.71 4.06
CA LEU A 37 -11.43 2.68 2.96
C LEU A 37 -11.50 3.92 2.07
N MET A 38 -12.70 4.50 1.91
CA MET A 38 -12.90 5.71 1.11
C MET A 38 -12.46 7.00 1.82
N ASN A 39 -12.14 6.92 3.12
CA ASN A 39 -11.71 8.07 3.88
C ASN A 39 -10.36 8.57 3.37
N ASN A 40 -10.20 9.90 3.40
CA ASN A 40 -9.05 10.64 2.91
C ASN A 40 -7.82 10.49 3.85
N LEU A 41 -7.34 9.27 4.09
CA LEU A 41 -6.31 8.96 5.07
C LEU A 41 -4.90 9.36 4.60
N ASP A 42 -4.07 9.79 5.54
CA ASP A 42 -2.62 9.88 5.38
C ASP A 42 -1.96 8.52 5.63
N ASN A 43 -2.47 7.74 6.59
CA ASN A 43 -1.93 6.41 6.89
C ASN A 43 -3.04 5.38 7.16
N PHE A 44 -2.95 4.22 6.54
CA PHE A 44 -3.76 3.04 6.83
C PHE A 44 -2.85 1.87 7.17
N ILE A 45 -2.97 1.34 8.40
CA ILE A 45 -2.10 0.28 8.91
C ILE A 45 -2.94 -0.86 9.48
N THR A 46 -2.64 -2.10 9.09
CA THR A 46 -3.16 -3.30 9.76
C THR A 46 -2.05 -4.12 10.41
N ALA A 47 -2.25 -4.52 11.67
CA ALA A 47 -1.33 -5.39 12.41
C ALA A 47 -1.74 -6.87 12.40
N PHE A 48 -2.87 -7.18 11.75
CA PHE A 48 -3.39 -8.54 11.58
C PHE A 48 -3.40 -8.91 10.10
N PRO A 49 -3.34 -10.21 9.77
CA PRO A 49 -3.52 -10.66 8.40
C PRO A 49 -4.97 -10.48 7.93
N TRP A 50 -5.18 -9.62 6.95
CA TRP A 50 -6.51 -9.38 6.39
C TRP A 50 -6.70 -10.14 5.07
N ASN A 51 -7.87 -10.75 4.87
CA ASN A 51 -8.29 -11.33 3.58
C ASN A 51 -8.65 -10.21 2.59
N LEU A 52 -7.64 -9.45 2.18
CA LEU A 52 -7.79 -8.29 1.32
C LEU A 52 -8.24 -8.71 -0.09
N LYS A 53 -9.39 -8.19 -0.53
CA LYS A 53 -9.79 -8.26 -1.93
C LYS A 53 -9.16 -7.12 -2.73
N LEU A 54 -8.96 -7.32 -4.04
CA LEU A 54 -8.46 -6.28 -4.93
C LEU A 54 -9.33 -5.02 -4.87
N GLU A 55 -10.64 -5.18 -4.84
CA GLU A 55 -11.62 -4.09 -4.77
C GLU A 55 -11.43 -3.24 -3.52
N ASN A 56 -11.09 -3.86 -2.39
CA ASN A 56 -10.81 -3.16 -1.14
C ASN A 56 -9.59 -2.24 -1.34
N LEU A 57 -8.50 -2.76 -1.92
CA LEU A 57 -7.30 -1.97 -2.20
C LEU A 57 -7.55 -0.83 -3.19
N LEU A 58 -8.36 -1.06 -4.23
CA LEU A 58 -8.70 -0.02 -5.21
C LEU A 58 -9.61 1.07 -4.63
N THR A 59 -10.39 0.74 -3.60
CA THR A 59 -11.26 1.69 -2.89
C THR A 59 -10.50 2.51 -1.86
N MET A 60 -9.32 2.07 -1.44
CA MET A 60 -8.49 2.77 -0.45
C MET A 60 -8.02 4.13 -0.97
N ASN A 61 -8.39 5.18 -0.23
CA ASN A 61 -8.02 6.55 -0.52
C ASN A 61 -7.00 7.09 0.49
N ALA A 62 -5.89 6.36 0.62
CA ALA A 62 -4.82 6.65 1.57
C ALA A 62 -3.50 7.01 0.89
N ARG A 63 -2.66 7.82 1.55
CA ARG A 63 -1.29 8.11 1.11
C ARG A 63 -0.32 6.98 1.40
N ASP A 64 -0.31 6.48 2.63
CA ASP A 64 0.55 5.37 3.06
C ASP A 64 -0.32 4.19 3.50
N ILE A 65 -0.15 3.05 2.86
CA ILE A 65 -0.87 1.81 3.17
C ILE A 65 0.15 0.75 3.57
N THR A 66 0.07 0.26 4.80
CA THR A 66 0.89 -0.86 5.26
C THR A 66 0.01 -1.95 5.85
N MET A 67 -0.03 -3.12 5.20
CA MET A 67 -0.90 -4.21 5.63
C MET A 67 -0.17 -5.54 5.69
N THR A 68 -0.65 -6.41 6.57
CA THR A 68 -0.43 -7.85 6.44
C THR A 68 -1.66 -8.44 5.76
N VAL A 69 -1.46 -9.19 4.68
CA VAL A 69 -2.55 -9.74 3.87
C VAL A 69 -2.44 -11.24 3.72
N HIS A 70 -3.60 -11.88 3.67
CA HIS A 70 -3.75 -13.28 3.32
C HIS A 70 -4.15 -13.41 1.85
N GLN A 71 -3.56 -14.40 1.18
CA GLN A 71 -4.01 -14.87 -0.14
C GLN A 71 -4.05 -13.82 -1.26
N PHE A 72 -3.35 -12.69 -1.14
CA PHE A 72 -3.29 -11.69 -2.20
C PHE A 72 -2.45 -12.23 -3.37
N SER A 73 -3.10 -12.55 -4.49
CA SER A 73 -2.48 -13.39 -5.52
C SER A 73 -1.58 -12.59 -6.46
N THR A 74 -0.73 -13.31 -7.20
CA THR A 74 0.03 -12.73 -8.33
C THR A 74 -0.88 -12.03 -9.34
N THR A 75 -2.07 -12.60 -9.59
CA THR A 75 -3.06 -12.02 -10.50
C THR A 75 -3.61 -10.71 -9.96
N ASP A 76 -3.89 -10.63 -8.66
CA ASP A 76 -4.42 -9.42 -8.03
C ASP A 76 -3.38 -8.30 -8.04
N LEU A 77 -2.10 -8.60 -7.77
CA LEU A 77 -1.00 -7.63 -7.91
C LEU A 77 -0.85 -7.13 -9.34
N ASN A 78 -0.86 -8.02 -10.34
CA ASN A 78 -0.78 -7.61 -11.74
C ASN A 78 -1.94 -6.70 -12.14
N ARG A 79 -3.17 -7.03 -11.70
CA ARG A 79 -4.36 -6.21 -11.94
C ARG A 79 -4.26 -4.86 -11.25
N PHE A 80 -3.88 -4.84 -9.98
CA PHE A 80 -3.65 -3.61 -9.22
C PHE A 80 -2.64 -2.70 -9.93
N LEU A 81 -1.46 -3.20 -10.30
CA LEU A 81 -0.44 -2.41 -10.98
C LEU A 81 -0.95 -1.83 -12.30
N LYS A 82 -1.67 -2.61 -13.11
CA LYS A 82 -2.28 -2.13 -14.36
C LYS A 82 -3.32 -1.04 -14.14
N LEU A 83 -4.09 -1.13 -13.06
CA LEU A 83 -5.10 -0.12 -12.71
C LEU A 83 -4.45 1.13 -12.14
N TRP A 84 -3.43 0.99 -11.31
CA TRP A 84 -2.63 2.13 -10.82
C TRP A 84 -1.96 2.89 -11.96
N ILE A 85 -1.37 2.17 -12.93
CA ILE A 85 -0.80 2.78 -14.15
C ILE A 85 -1.86 3.60 -14.89
N ARG A 86 -3.13 3.18 -14.86
CA ARG A 86 -4.27 3.89 -15.46
C ARG A 86 -4.86 5.01 -14.59
N GLY A 87 -4.34 5.25 -13.39
CA GLY A 87 -4.78 6.34 -12.52
C GLY A 87 -5.52 5.92 -11.25
N ALA A 88 -5.64 4.62 -10.95
CA ALA A 88 -6.21 4.19 -9.67
C ALA A 88 -5.36 4.65 -8.47
N ASN A 89 -6.01 4.85 -7.33
CA ASN A 89 -5.41 5.32 -6.07
C ASN A 89 -4.52 6.57 -6.25
N PRO A 90 -5.10 7.72 -6.69
CA PRO A 90 -4.34 8.90 -7.08
C PRO A 90 -3.52 9.53 -5.95
N ARG A 91 -3.96 9.35 -4.69
CA ARG A 91 -3.26 9.83 -3.49
C ARG A 91 -2.17 8.90 -2.97
N LEU A 92 -2.02 7.69 -3.53
CA LEU A 92 -1.07 6.71 -3.03
C LEU A 92 0.37 7.21 -3.19
N GLU A 93 1.08 7.29 -2.08
CA GLU A 93 2.50 7.65 -1.98
C GLU A 93 3.34 6.42 -1.59
N HIS A 94 2.76 5.48 -0.85
CA HIS A 94 3.41 4.24 -0.44
C HIS A 94 2.42 3.10 -0.21
N LEU A 95 2.76 1.90 -0.70
CA LEU A 95 2.03 0.66 -0.46
C LEU A 95 3.00 -0.44 -0.04
N LYS A 96 2.77 -1.02 1.13
CA LYS A 96 3.49 -2.20 1.63
C LYS A 96 2.51 -3.30 2.00
N LEU A 97 2.64 -4.43 1.32
CA LEU A 97 1.89 -5.66 1.57
C LEU A 97 2.84 -6.74 2.07
N ARG A 98 2.67 -7.16 3.32
CA ARG A 98 3.30 -8.36 3.86
C ARG A 98 2.42 -9.56 3.51
N LEU A 99 2.93 -10.44 2.65
CA LEU A 99 2.15 -11.55 2.10
C LEU A 99 2.29 -12.76 3.03
N ARG A 100 1.21 -13.11 3.75
CA ARG A 100 1.15 -14.31 4.60
C ARG A 100 0.31 -15.38 3.94
N ASN A 101 0.78 -16.64 3.99
CA ASN A 101 0.10 -17.80 3.41
C ASN A 101 -0.32 -17.57 1.95
N SER A 102 0.40 -16.71 1.23
CA SER A 102 0.16 -16.44 -0.19
C SER A 102 0.99 -17.41 -1.01
N SER A 103 0.49 -17.80 -2.18
CA SER A 103 1.30 -18.53 -3.13
C SER A 103 2.51 -17.68 -3.55
N LYS A 104 3.57 -18.37 -3.95
CA LYS A 104 4.78 -17.73 -4.48
C LYS A 104 4.39 -16.70 -5.54
N LEU A 105 4.91 -15.47 -5.43
CA LEU A 105 4.72 -14.47 -6.47
C LEU A 105 5.48 -14.88 -7.73
N GLU A 106 4.74 -15.17 -8.79
CA GLU A 106 5.33 -15.53 -10.08
C GLU A 106 5.73 -14.25 -10.83
N MET A 107 7.00 -13.85 -10.75
CA MET A 107 7.47 -12.58 -11.32
C MET A 107 7.05 -12.38 -12.79
N GLY A 108 7.16 -13.40 -13.63
CA GLY A 108 6.73 -13.32 -15.04
C GLY A 108 5.23 -13.01 -15.21
N ARG A 109 4.37 -13.46 -14.29
CA ARG A 109 2.93 -13.13 -14.29
C ARG A 109 2.67 -11.77 -13.63
N THR A 110 3.37 -11.43 -12.54
CA THR A 110 3.28 -10.12 -11.87
C THR A 110 3.50 -8.99 -12.87
N TRP A 111 4.51 -9.12 -13.74
CA TRP A 111 4.92 -8.08 -14.68
C TRP A 111 4.31 -8.23 -16.08
N LYS A 112 3.46 -9.24 -16.32
CA LYS A 112 2.91 -9.52 -17.64
C LYS A 112 2.12 -8.32 -18.20
N GLY A 113 2.61 -7.77 -19.31
CA GLY A 113 1.99 -6.65 -20.01
C GLY A 113 2.17 -5.30 -19.29
N ILE A 114 3.17 -5.18 -18.42
CA ILE A 114 3.58 -3.94 -17.77
C ILE A 114 4.98 -3.58 -18.28
N LYS A 115 5.16 -2.36 -18.75
CA LYS A 115 6.48 -1.83 -19.06
C LYS A 115 7.13 -1.35 -17.77
N TYR A 116 8.37 -1.77 -17.54
CA TYR A 116 9.16 -1.34 -16.39
C TYR A 116 10.64 -1.24 -16.77
N ASP A 117 11.37 -0.39 -16.06
CA ASP A 117 12.83 -0.31 -16.14
C ASP A 117 13.44 -0.94 -14.87
N VAL A 118 14.61 -1.56 -14.97
CA VAL A 118 15.27 -2.22 -13.83
C VAL A 118 16.47 -1.38 -13.41
N ALA A 119 16.46 -0.92 -12.16
CA ALA A 119 17.63 -0.30 -11.55
C ALA A 119 18.53 -1.40 -10.93
N PRO A 120 19.85 -1.39 -11.19
CA PRO A 120 20.77 -2.35 -10.57
C PRO A 120 20.78 -2.23 -9.04
N ASN A 121 20.95 -3.35 -8.34
CA ASN A 121 20.97 -3.38 -6.86
C ASN A 121 22.11 -2.57 -6.23
N ALA A 122 23.13 -2.18 -6.99
CA ALA A 122 24.19 -1.29 -6.50
C ALA A 122 23.77 0.19 -6.47
N VAL A 123 22.68 0.55 -7.15
CA VAL A 123 22.21 1.94 -7.25
C VAL A 123 21.42 2.29 -6.00
N ARG A 124 21.99 3.18 -5.16
CA ARG A 124 21.30 3.80 -4.02
C ARG A 124 20.26 4.80 -4.51
N ARG A 125 19.07 4.75 -3.92
CA ARG A 125 17.94 5.63 -4.26
C ARG A 125 17.39 6.23 -2.99
N GLU A 126 17.36 7.56 -2.94
CA GLU A 126 16.83 8.32 -1.82
C GLU A 126 15.71 9.22 -2.32
N PHE A 127 14.58 9.21 -1.63
CA PHE A 127 13.40 9.99 -1.99
C PHE A 127 12.51 10.23 -0.77
N GLN A 128 11.63 11.21 -0.90
CA GLN A 128 10.59 11.51 0.08
C GLN A 128 9.27 10.87 -0.32
N TYR A 129 8.48 10.45 0.67
CA TYR A 129 7.15 9.88 0.50
C TYR A 129 6.30 10.11 1.76
N ALA A 130 4.98 9.97 1.67
CA ALA A 130 4.05 10.05 2.78
C ALA A 130 4.29 11.31 3.65
N LEU A 131 4.15 12.48 3.01
CA LEU A 131 4.49 13.80 3.56
C LEU A 131 6.01 14.06 3.67
N ASP A 132 6.65 13.61 4.75
CA ASP A 132 8.05 13.95 5.09
C ASP A 132 8.91 12.71 5.37
N ARG A 133 8.42 11.50 5.08
CA ARG A 133 9.21 10.28 5.30
C ARG A 133 10.28 10.18 4.23
N ARG A 134 11.48 9.80 4.65
CA ARG A 134 12.59 9.50 3.74
C ARG A 134 12.78 8.00 3.65
N ALA A 135 12.90 7.50 2.44
CA ALA A 135 13.32 6.13 2.18
C ALA A 135 14.68 6.14 1.50
N ILE A 136 15.51 5.18 1.90
CA ILE A 136 16.71 4.79 1.16
C ILE A 136 16.51 3.34 0.75
N THR A 137 16.57 3.08 -0.55
CA THR A 137 16.48 1.73 -1.13
C THR A 137 17.55 1.54 -2.20
N TYR A 138 17.64 0.31 -2.71
CA TYR A 138 18.61 -0.08 -3.72
C TYR A 138 17.93 -0.84 -4.85
N GLY A 139 18.25 -0.48 -6.10
CA GLY A 139 17.66 -1.10 -7.29
C GLY A 139 16.14 -0.94 -7.39
N GLY A 140 15.45 -2.03 -7.74
CA GLY A 140 13.99 -2.09 -7.89
C GLY A 140 13.51 -1.95 -9.34
N PHE A 141 12.19 -1.97 -9.50
CA PHE A 141 11.50 -1.88 -10.79
C PHE A 141 10.76 -0.56 -10.90
N ASP A 142 11.10 0.24 -11.91
CA ASP A 142 10.46 1.51 -12.17
C ASP A 142 9.28 1.31 -13.11
N ILE A 143 8.09 1.68 -12.65
CA ILE A 143 6.89 1.77 -13.48
C ILE A 143 6.44 3.21 -13.61
N ARG A 144 5.79 3.52 -14.72
CA ARG A 144 5.28 4.86 -15.01
C ARG A 144 3.76 4.84 -15.19
N ARG A 145 3.08 5.69 -14.42
CA ARG A 145 1.66 5.97 -14.56
C ARG A 145 1.43 6.83 -15.81
N MET A 146 0.21 6.81 -16.36
CA MET A 146 -0.13 7.57 -17.57
C MET A 146 0.10 9.08 -17.46
N ASP A 147 0.01 9.64 -16.25
CA ASP A 147 0.30 11.06 -15.99
C ASP A 147 1.81 11.38 -15.83
N GLY A 148 2.67 10.38 -16.00
CA GLY A 148 4.12 10.50 -15.88
C GLY A 148 4.65 10.33 -14.46
N THR A 149 3.80 10.07 -13.46
CA THR A 149 4.25 9.71 -12.10
C THR A 149 5.03 8.40 -12.14
N VAL A 150 6.15 8.34 -11.41
CA VAL A 150 6.98 7.14 -11.35
C VAL A 150 6.78 6.45 -10.01
N ALA A 151 6.78 5.12 -10.02
CA ALA A 151 6.86 4.35 -8.80
C ALA A 151 8.01 3.34 -8.87
N ILE A 152 8.68 3.15 -7.74
CA ILE A 152 9.67 2.10 -7.53
C ILE A 152 8.97 0.95 -6.82
N VAL A 153 9.04 -0.23 -7.40
CA VAL A 153 8.51 -1.45 -6.82
C VAL A 153 9.66 -2.34 -6.35
N HIS A 154 9.55 -2.80 -5.12
CA HIS A 154 10.36 -3.86 -4.54
C HIS A 154 9.46 -5.03 -4.20
N THR A 155 9.81 -6.21 -4.68
CA THR A 155 9.09 -7.42 -4.37
C THR A 155 10.07 -8.57 -4.42
N ASN A 156 9.82 -9.58 -3.61
CA ASN A 156 10.44 -10.89 -3.79
C ASN A 156 9.35 -11.94 -4.01
N GLU A 157 9.74 -13.18 -4.20
CA GLU A 157 8.80 -14.24 -4.52
C GLU A 157 7.95 -14.71 -3.32
N HIS A 158 8.24 -14.26 -2.08
CA HIS A 158 7.77 -14.97 -0.89
C HIS A 158 7.14 -14.11 0.21
N THR A 159 7.61 -12.90 0.48
CA THR A 159 7.34 -12.25 1.76
C THR A 159 6.71 -10.87 1.66
N PHE A 160 6.97 -10.12 0.59
CA PHE A 160 6.39 -8.78 0.46
C PHE A 160 6.31 -8.26 -0.97
N PHE A 161 5.40 -7.31 -1.12
CA PHE A 161 5.33 -6.35 -2.22
C PHE A 161 5.35 -4.95 -1.60
N GLU A 162 6.23 -4.08 -2.08
CA GLU A 162 6.40 -2.72 -1.61
C GLU A 162 6.55 -1.79 -2.81
N MET A 163 5.86 -0.66 -2.77
CA MET A 163 5.80 0.30 -3.86
C MET A 163 5.86 1.71 -3.30
N PHE A 164 6.82 2.49 -3.79
CA PHE A 164 6.98 3.90 -3.45
C PHE A 164 6.63 4.74 -4.67
N VAL A 165 5.68 5.65 -4.52
CA VAL A 165 5.29 6.58 -5.59
C VAL A 165 6.07 7.86 -5.40
N ILE A 166 6.95 8.15 -6.35
CA ILE A 166 7.83 9.30 -6.31
C ILE A 166 7.14 10.40 -7.11
N ALA A 167 6.62 11.40 -6.40
CA ALA A 167 6.20 12.64 -7.04
C ALA A 167 7.43 13.23 -7.75
N LYS A 168 7.24 13.75 -8.98
CA LYS A 168 8.33 14.37 -9.75
C LYS A 168 9.11 15.31 -8.83
N ASN A 169 10.41 15.05 -8.66
CA ASN A 169 11.32 16.04 -8.11
C ASN A 169 11.08 17.33 -8.90
N ILE A 170 10.70 18.39 -8.17
CA ILE A 170 10.62 19.76 -8.69
C ILE A 170 12.01 20.16 -9.18
#